data_AF-A0A7G8D7C1-F1
#
_entry.id   AF-A0A7G8D7C1-F1
#
_cell.length_a   1.000
_cell.length_b   1.000
_cell.length_c   1.000
_cell.angle_alpha   90.00
_cell.angle_beta   90.00
_cell.angle_gamma   90.00
#
_symmetry.space_group_name_H-M   'P 1'
#
loop_
_entity.id
_entity.type
_entity.pdbx_description
1 polymer ?
#
loop_
_entity_poly.entity_id
_entity_poly.type
_entity_poly.pdbx_seq_one_letter_code
_entity_poly.pdbx_strand_id
1 'polypeptide(L)'
;MPIRWYGTGDNTDPRYRHFSRIVNFTLHAGAFAAVNSGLWFIQSIRHPWNHLDFFTEIWFAALLIHLTVVLKQRPIEDADSRES
;
A
#
# COMPACT_ATOMS: atom_id res chain seq x y z
N MET A 1 6.80 23.25 -18.25
CA MET A 1 6.88 23.61 -16.81
C MET A 1 7.11 22.32 -16.04
N PRO A 2 8.09 22.21 -15.12
CA PRO A 2 8.24 20.98 -14.33
C PRO A 2 7.04 20.86 -13.39
N ILE A 3 6.39 19.70 -13.40
CA ILE A 3 5.18 19.48 -12.61
C ILE A 3 5.60 19.31 -11.15
N ARG A 4 5.36 20.33 -10.31
CA ARG A 4 5.62 20.31 -8.86
C ARG A 4 4.54 19.50 -8.15
N TRP A 5 4.62 18.16 -8.23
CA TRP A 5 3.60 17.29 -7.65
C TRP A 5 3.64 17.23 -6.12
N TYR A 6 4.77 17.51 -5.48
CA TYR A 6 4.90 17.55 -4.03
C TYR A 6 6.00 18.55 -3.65
N GLY A 7 5.83 19.27 -2.54
CA GLY A 7 6.87 20.15 -1.99
C GLY A 7 8.19 19.38 -1.82
N THR A 8 9.30 20.05 -2.13
CA THR A 8 10.76 19.76 -2.01
C THR A 8 11.34 18.35 -1.68
N GLY A 9 10.57 17.28 -1.53
CA GLY A 9 11.04 15.95 -1.13
C GLY A 9 11.59 15.90 0.28
N ASP A 10 11.15 16.80 1.17
CA ASP A 10 11.69 16.88 2.52
C ASP A 10 11.22 15.70 3.38
N ASN A 11 12.16 14.80 3.70
CA ASN A 11 11.90 13.61 4.53
C ASN A 11 11.59 13.95 6.00
N THR A 12 11.82 15.19 6.43
CA THR A 12 11.46 15.65 7.78
C THR A 12 9.99 16.04 7.89
N ASP A 13 9.33 16.37 6.78
CA ASP A 13 7.91 16.75 6.74
C ASP A 13 7.00 15.52 7.01
N PRO A 14 6.19 15.54 8.08
CA PRO A 14 5.21 14.49 8.38
C PRO A 14 4.23 14.22 7.23
N ARG A 15 3.81 15.24 6.47
CA ARG A 15 2.88 15.08 5.33
C ARG A 15 3.55 14.32 4.19
N TYR A 16 4.76 14.70 3.81
CA TYR A 16 5.53 14.00 2.77
C TYR A 16 5.78 12.53 3.14
N ARG A 17 6.15 12.25 4.40
CA ARG A 17 6.33 10.87 4.88
C ARG A 17 5.05 10.05 4.81
N HIS A 18 3.91 10.63 5.18
CA HIS A 18 2.63 9.91 5.11
C HIS A 18 2.24 9.60 3.66
N PHE A 19 2.40 10.55 2.75
CA PHE A 19 2.20 10.31 1.31
C PHE A 19 3.11 9.19 0.79
N SER A 20 4.40 9.23 1.12
CA SER A 20 5.36 8.18 0.74
C SER A 20 4.91 6.79 1.21
N ARG A 21 4.40 6.68 2.45
CA ARG A 21 3.82 5.42 2.97
C ARG A 21 2.60 4.96 2.18
N ILE A 22 1.71 5.88 1.80
CA ILE A 22 0.55 5.56 0.95
C ILE A 22 1.01 5.02 -0.41
N VAL A 23 1.94 5.70 -1.07
CA VAL A 23 2.49 5.24 -2.37
C VAL A 23 3.12 3.86 -2.23
N ASN A 24 3.94 3.65 -1.19
CA ASN A 24 4.57 2.37 -0.93
C ASN A 24 3.52 1.27 -0.71
N PHE A 25 2.47 1.53 0.07
CA PHE A 25 1.37 0.60 0.26
C PHE A 25 0.66 0.26 -1.05
N THR A 26 0.32 1.25 -1.86
CA THR A 26 -0.33 1.06 -3.16
C THR A 26 0.52 0.19 -4.10
N LEU A 27 1.84 0.38 -4.14
CA LEU A 27 2.74 -0.46 -4.93
C LEU A 27 2.72 -1.93 -4.46
N HIS A 28 2.76 -2.17 -3.15
CA HIS A 28 2.68 -3.52 -2.61
C HIS A 28 1.30 -4.16 -2.87
N ALA A 29 0.22 -3.39 -2.75
CA ALA A 29 -1.13 -3.86 -3.06
C ALA A 29 -1.29 -4.20 -4.55
N GLY A 30 -0.73 -3.38 -5.44
CA GLY A 30 -0.70 -3.64 -6.88
C GLY A 30 0.10 -4.90 -7.23
N ALA A 31 1.28 -5.06 -6.62
CA ALA A 31 2.10 -6.27 -6.80
C ALA A 31 1.38 -7.53 -6.29
N PHE A 32 0.75 -7.45 -5.12
CA PHE A 32 -0.07 -8.54 -4.59
C PHE A 32 -1.19 -8.90 -5.57
N ALA A 33 -1.94 -7.93 -6.08
CA ALA A 33 -3.02 -8.19 -7.02
C ALA A 33 -2.52 -8.82 -8.33
N ALA A 34 -1.46 -8.28 -8.92
CA ALA A 34 -0.88 -8.78 -10.17
C ALA A 34 -0.34 -10.21 -10.02
N VAL A 35 0.41 -10.49 -8.96
CA VAL A 35 1.01 -11.81 -8.74
C VAL A 35 -0.03 -12.85 -8.33
N ASN A 36 -0.91 -12.54 -7.38
CA ASN A 36 -1.92 -13.50 -6.94
C ASN A 36 -2.92 -13.79 -8.06
N SER A 37 -3.36 -12.79 -8.83
CA SER A 37 -4.24 -13.05 -9.99
C SER A 37 -3.58 -13.96 -11.02
N GLY A 38 -2.30 -13.74 -11.36
CA GLY A 38 -1.54 -14.60 -12.26
C GLY A 38 -1.37 -16.03 -11.73
N LEU A 39 -1.03 -16.18 -10.44
CA LEU A 39 -0.88 -17.49 -9.81
C LEU A 39 -2.21 -18.25 -9.78
N TRP A 40 -3.30 -17.60 -9.38
CA TRP A 40 -4.63 -18.20 -9.34
C TRP A 40 -5.17 -18.53 -10.74
N PHE A 41 -4.83 -17.74 -11.75
CA PHE A 41 -5.10 -18.09 -13.14
C PHE A 41 -4.35 -19.37 -13.56
N ILE A 42 -3.05 -19.46 -13.28
CA ILE A 42 -2.25 -20.67 -13.60
C ILE A 42 -2.75 -21.90 -12.83
N GLN A 43 -3.15 -21.73 -11.57
CA GLN A 43 -3.74 -22.77 -10.72
C GLN A 43 -4.98 -23.41 -11.38
N SER A 44 -5.77 -22.64 -12.14
CA SER A 44 -6.94 -23.16 -12.85
C SER A 44 -6.61 -23.98 -14.11
N ILE A 45 -5.39 -23.87 -14.65
CA ILE A 45 -4.97 -24.49 -15.92
C ILE A 45 -4.06 -25.71 -15.68
N ARG A 46 -3.28 -25.71 -14.60
CA ARG A 46 -2.26 -26.73 -14.29
C ARG A 46 -2.67 -27.58 -13.07
N HIS A 47 -1.87 -28.60 -12.74
CA HIS A 47 -2.06 -29.35 -11.49
C HIS A 47 -2.07 -28.38 -10.30
N PRO A 48 -3.08 -28.45 -9.42
CA PRO A 48 -3.23 -27.51 -8.33
C PRO A 48 -2.03 -27.57 -7.39
N TRP A 49 -1.48 -26.41 -7.08
CA TRP A 49 -0.48 -26.23 -6.05
C TRP A 49 -1.17 -26.19 -4.69
N ASN A 50 -0.89 -27.18 -3.84
CA ASN A 50 -1.61 -27.39 -2.58
C ASN A 50 -1.46 -26.28 -1.52
N HIS A 51 -0.47 -25.39 -1.68
CA HIS A 51 -0.14 -24.38 -0.67
C HIS A 51 -0.35 -22.95 -1.16
N LEU A 52 -1.00 -22.78 -2.32
CA LEU A 52 -1.23 -21.46 -2.89
C LEU A 52 -2.10 -20.59 -1.97
N ASP A 53 -3.14 -21.17 -1.38
CA ASP A 53 -4.05 -20.50 -0.44
C ASP A 53 -3.27 -19.88 0.73
N PHE A 54 -2.42 -20.68 1.38
CA PHE A 54 -1.61 -20.25 2.51
C PHE A 54 -0.61 -19.15 2.12
N PHE A 55 -0.01 -19.24 0.93
CA PHE A 55 0.87 -18.20 0.40
C PHE A 55 0.12 -16.87 0.19
N THR A 56 -1.05 -16.92 -0.45
CA THR A 56 -1.91 -15.74 -0.66
C THR A 56 -2.35 -15.15 0.67
N GLU A 57 -2.77 -15.98 1.64
CA GLU A 57 -3.24 -15.55 2.96
C GLU A 57 -2.15 -14.86 3.78
N ILE A 58 -0.93 -15.42 3.86
CA ILE A 58 0.18 -14.80 4.58
C ILE A 58 0.52 -13.43 3.97
N TRP A 59 0.60 -13.35 2.65
CA TRP A 59 0.91 -12.09 1.98
C TRP A 59 -0.21 -11.06 2.16
N PHE A 60 -1.48 -11.51 2.12
CA PHE A 60 -2.62 -10.66 2.43
C PHE A 60 -2.57 -10.13 3.87
N ALA A 61 -2.24 -10.98 4.84
CA ALA A 61 -2.05 -10.55 6.22
C ALA A 61 -0.92 -9.50 6.36
N ALA A 62 0.20 -9.67 5.64
CA ALA A 62 1.26 -8.68 5.60
C ALA A 62 0.80 -7.32 5.00
N LEU A 63 -0.07 -7.35 3.98
CA LEU A 63 -0.69 -6.12 3.46
C LEU A 63 -1.60 -5.45 4.48
N LEU A 64 -2.40 -6.21 5.23
CA LEU A 64 -3.23 -5.65 6.28
C LEU A 64 -2.38 -4.98 7.36
N ILE A 65 -1.29 -5.63 7.80
CA ILE A 65 -0.34 -5.04 8.74
C ILE A 65 0.22 -3.72 8.17
N HIS A 66 0.65 -3.70 6.91
CA HIS A 66 1.15 -2.49 6.26
C HIS A 66 0.09 -1.38 6.22
N LEU A 67 -1.15 -1.71 5.87
CA LEU A 67 -2.27 -0.77 5.89
C LEU A 67 -2.48 -0.17 7.29
N THR A 68 -2.44 -1.00 8.35
CA THR A 68 -2.58 -0.49 9.71
C THR A 68 -1.47 0.50 10.09
N VAL A 69 -0.24 0.30 9.61
CA VAL A 69 0.88 1.23 9.81
C VAL A 69 0.61 2.55 9.10
N VAL A 70 0.15 2.51 7.84
CA VAL A 70 -0.22 3.73 7.08
C VAL A 70 -1.29 4.53 7.83
N LEU A 71 -2.35 3.87 8.30
CA LEU A 71 -3.47 4.51 9.01
C LEU A 71 -3.04 5.09 10.36
N LYS A 72 -2.29 4.33 11.16
CA LYS A 72 -1.82 4.77 12.50
C LYS A 72 -0.87 5.95 12.43
N GLN A 73 -0.08 6.06 11.37
CA GLN A 73 0.91 7.12 11.22
C GLN A 73 0.41 8.26 10.32
N ARG A 74 -0.92 8.43 10.21
CA ARG A 74 -1.54 9.59 9.57
C ARG A 74 -1.24 10.84 10.42
N PRO A 75 -0.72 11.92 9.82
CA PRO A 75 -0.55 13.20 10.50
C PRO A 75 -1.92 13.73 10.91
N ILE A 76 -2.02 14.24 12.14
CA ILE A 76 -3.17 15.01 12.57
C ILE A 76 -2.94 16.42 12.01
N GLU A 77 -3.63 16.76 10.92
CA GLU A 77 -3.85 18.16 10.58
C GLU A 77 -4.87 18.69 11.57
N ASP A 78 -4.56 19.82 12.21
CA ASP A 78 -5.45 20.55 13.10
C ASP A 78 -6.86 20.57 12.51
N ALA A 79 -7.82 20.01 13.25
CA ALA A 79 -9.24 20.01 12.91
C ALA A 79 -9.86 21.43 12.87
N ASP A 80 -9.04 22.49 12.81
CA ASP A 80 -9.38 23.86 13.21
C ASP A 80 -9.13 24.93 12.11
N SER A 81 -8.89 24.52 10.87
CA SER A 81 -8.82 25.47 9.73
C SER A 81 -10.09 25.50 8.88
N ARG A 82 -11.18 24.87 9.37
CA ARG A 82 -12.50 24.91 8.72
C ARG A 82 -13.48 25.90 9.38
N GLU A 83 -13.03 26.68 10.38
CA GLU A 83 -13.84 27.70 11.06
C GLU A 83 -13.30 29.15 10.96
N SER A 84 -12.38 29.46 10.03
CA SER A 84 -11.91 30.85 9.80
C SER A 84 -12.18 31.36 8.39
#